data_AF-A0A3C1N4T8-F1
#
_entry.id   AF-A0A3C1N4T8-F1
#
_cell.length_a   1.000
_cell.length_b   1.000
_cell.length_c   1.000
_cell.angle_alpha   90.00
_cell.angle_beta   90.00
_cell.angle_gamma   90.00
#
_symmetry.space_group_name_H-M   'P 1'
#
loop_
_entity.id
_entity.type
_entity.pdbx_description
1 polymer ?
#
loop_
_entity_poly.entity_id
_entity_poly.type
_entity_poly.pdbx_seq_one_letter_code
_entity_poly.pdbx_strand_id
1 'polypeptide(L)'
;MEKLTLDELWSLEQYAQCRSEFRQEVLNHKQARRLSIGPNVSLLFEDRITIRYQVQEMLRVERIFEPQGIVEELAVYNPLIPDGMNWKATMLIQFDDVEERRIALRNMVGIEQRVWVQVDGFEPVYAVADEDLERSTEDKTSAVHFLR
;
A
#
# COMPACT_ATOMS: atom_id res chain seq x y z
N MET A 1 -3.95 -8.52 13.23
CA MET A 1 -3.24 -7.46 13.98
C MET A 1 -4.25 -6.39 14.36
N GLU A 2 -4.01 -5.64 15.43
CA GLU A 2 -4.88 -4.51 15.79
C GLU A 2 -4.82 -3.43 14.71
N LYS A 3 -5.93 -2.70 14.49
CA LYS A 3 -6.00 -1.57 13.55
C LYS A 3 -5.40 -0.32 14.20
N LEU A 4 -5.03 0.68 13.40
CA LEU A 4 -4.57 1.95 13.92
C LEU A 4 -5.75 2.79 14.40
N THR A 5 -5.52 3.48 15.50
CA THR A 5 -6.44 4.39 16.16
C THR A 5 -5.87 5.81 16.17
N LEU A 6 -6.71 6.80 16.47
CA LEU A 6 -6.34 8.22 16.40
C LEU A 6 -5.24 8.57 17.42
N ASP A 7 -5.29 7.98 18.62
CA ASP A 7 -4.31 8.17 19.69
C ASP A 7 -2.92 7.60 19.37
N GLU A 8 -2.82 6.75 18.35
CA GLU A 8 -1.55 6.23 17.85
C GLU A 8 -0.91 7.13 16.79
N LEU A 9 -1.61 8.19 16.36
CA LEU A 9 -1.11 9.16 15.39
C LEU A 9 -0.56 10.39 16.11
N TRP A 10 0.58 10.87 15.64
CA TRP A 10 1.11 12.19 16.00
C TRP A 10 0.28 13.30 15.37
N SER A 11 0.22 14.44 16.05
CA SER A 11 -0.23 15.70 15.44
C SER A 11 0.73 16.10 14.30
N LEU A 12 0.31 17.04 13.45
CA LEU A 12 1.16 17.54 12.36
C LEU A 12 2.49 18.12 12.88
N GLU A 13 2.45 18.83 14.02
CA GLU A 13 3.64 19.41 14.65
C GLU A 13 4.57 18.33 15.21
N GLN A 14 4.01 17.36 15.93
CA GLN A 14 4.77 16.23 16.48
C GLN A 14 5.41 15.41 15.37
N TYR A 15 4.64 15.10 14.31
CA TYR A 15 5.15 14.36 13.18
C TYR A 15 6.24 15.13 12.45
N ALA A 16 6.10 16.45 12.27
CA ALA A 16 7.15 17.27 11.66
C ALA A 16 8.49 17.19 12.41
N GLN A 17 8.47 17.02 13.75
CA GLN A 17 9.68 16.88 14.57
C GLN A 17 10.35 15.51 14.40
N CYS A 18 9.58 14.42 14.37
CA CYS A 18 10.12 13.05 14.32
C CYS A 18 10.15 12.42 12.91
N ARG A 19 9.67 13.12 11.89
CA ARG A 19 9.49 12.58 10.53
C ARG A 19 10.78 12.01 9.92
N SER A 20 11.91 12.68 10.08
CA SER A 20 13.18 12.21 9.50
C SER A 20 13.58 10.85 10.07
N GLU A 21 13.47 10.69 11.39
CA GLU A 21 13.79 9.46 12.10
C GLU A 21 12.79 8.35 11.74
N PHE A 22 11.49 8.64 11.81
CA PHE A 22 10.45 7.66 11.47
C PHE A 22 10.51 7.21 10.01
N ARG A 23 10.81 8.13 9.08
CA ARG A 23 11.02 7.79 7.67
C ARG A 23 12.20 6.82 7.51
N GLN A 24 13.30 7.04 8.21
CA GLN A 24 14.47 6.16 8.14
C GLN A 24 14.17 4.77 8.71
N GLU A 25 13.47 4.72 9.83
CA GLU A 25 12.97 3.47 10.43
C GLU A 25 12.10 2.69 9.43
N VAL A 26 11.11 3.35 8.83
CA VAL A 26 10.19 2.74 7.87
C VAL A 26 10.91 2.30 6.59
N LEU A 27 11.88 3.07 6.08
CA LEU A 27 12.66 2.66 4.92
C LEU A 27 13.45 1.38 5.19
N ASN A 28 14.08 1.27 6.36
CA ASN A 28 14.79 0.06 6.78
C ASN A 28 13.81 -1.11 6.94
N HIS A 29 12.66 -0.88 7.56
CA HIS A 29 11.61 -1.88 7.75
C HIS A 29 11.04 -2.42 6.42
N LYS A 30 10.87 -1.54 5.43
CA LYS A 30 10.36 -1.90 4.10
C LYS A 30 11.32 -2.81 3.32
N GLN A 31 12.61 -2.86 3.65
CA GLN A 31 13.59 -3.69 2.92
C GLN A 31 13.24 -5.18 3.02
N ALA A 32 12.83 -5.66 4.19
CA ALA A 32 12.45 -7.07 4.40
C ALA A 32 11.02 -7.41 3.90
N ARG A 33 10.29 -6.41 3.41
CA ARG A 33 8.86 -6.53 3.04
C ARG A 33 8.60 -6.27 1.56
N ARG A 34 9.64 -5.90 0.81
CA ARG A 34 9.53 -5.66 -0.63
C ARG A 34 9.97 -6.91 -1.38
N LEU A 35 9.11 -7.34 -2.31
CA LEU A 35 9.40 -8.40 -3.25
C LEU A 35 9.29 -7.87 -4.68
N SER A 36 10.37 -7.91 -5.44
CA SER A 36 10.33 -7.57 -6.87
C SER A 36 9.86 -8.78 -7.68
N ILE A 37 8.94 -8.54 -8.63
CA ILE A 37 8.43 -9.53 -9.56
C ILE A 37 8.79 -9.05 -10.97
N GLY A 38 9.88 -9.58 -11.51
CA GLY A 38 10.45 -9.09 -12.76
C GLY A 38 10.96 -7.65 -12.63
N PRO A 39 11.05 -6.89 -13.75
CA PRO A 39 11.72 -5.60 -13.77
C PRO A 39 10.87 -4.43 -13.25
N ASN A 40 9.56 -4.46 -13.47
CA ASN A 40 8.69 -3.28 -13.33
C ASN A 40 7.59 -3.45 -12.27
N VAL A 41 7.46 -4.63 -11.65
CA VAL A 41 6.45 -4.89 -10.63
C VAL A 41 7.14 -5.18 -9.30
N SER A 42 6.61 -4.59 -8.22
CA SER A 42 6.99 -4.97 -6.87
C SER A 42 5.76 -5.06 -5.96
N LEU A 43 5.83 -5.95 -4.98
CA LEU A 43 4.89 -6.05 -3.89
C LEU A 43 5.56 -5.51 -2.63
N LEU A 44 4.87 -4.62 -1.91
CA LEU A 44 5.21 -4.25 -0.55
C LEU A 44 4.19 -4.90 0.38
N PHE A 45 4.62 -5.88 1.19
CA PHE A 45 3.77 -6.47 2.21
C PHE A 45 3.57 -5.49 3.36
N GLU A 46 2.33 -5.06 3.55
CA GLU A 46 1.95 -4.00 4.48
C GLU A 46 1.79 -4.53 5.90
N ASP A 47 2.05 -3.65 6.87
CA ASP A 47 1.81 -3.89 8.28
C ASP A 47 1.46 -2.58 9.00
N ARG A 48 1.35 -2.64 10.33
CA ARG A 48 1.02 -1.46 11.13
C ARG A 48 2.03 -0.31 10.97
N ILE A 49 3.32 -0.60 10.81
CA ILE A 49 4.36 0.43 10.70
C ILE A 49 4.31 1.08 9.33
N THR A 50 4.22 0.29 8.26
CA THR A 50 4.14 0.82 6.90
C THR A 50 2.87 1.65 6.69
N ILE A 51 1.74 1.20 7.24
CA ILE A 51 0.46 1.91 7.16
C ILE A 51 0.43 3.15 8.05
N ARG A 52 0.98 3.11 9.27
CA ARG A 52 1.08 4.30 10.11
C ARG A 52 1.89 5.40 9.43
N TYR A 53 3.00 5.03 8.79
CA TYR A 53 3.78 5.98 7.99
C TYR A 53 3.00 6.55 6.80
N GLN A 54 2.25 5.72 6.09
CA GLN A 54 1.47 6.17 4.94
C GLN A 54 0.37 7.15 5.37
N VAL A 55 -0.36 6.86 6.44
CA VAL A 55 -1.38 7.76 7.02
C VAL A 55 -0.73 9.08 7.45
N GLN A 56 0.39 9.03 8.18
CA GLN A 56 1.10 10.24 8.62
C GLN A 56 1.58 11.12 7.46
N GLU A 57 2.09 10.51 6.38
CA GLU A 57 2.45 11.25 5.18
C GLU A 57 1.24 11.90 4.50
N MET A 58 0.09 11.21 4.43
CA MET A 58 -1.14 11.78 3.88
C MET A 58 -1.64 12.97 4.69
N LEU A 59 -1.77 12.81 6.02
CA LEU A 59 -2.20 13.89 6.91
C LEU A 59 -1.29 15.12 6.78
N ARG A 60 0.03 14.91 6.65
CA ARG A 60 1.00 16.00 6.48
C ARG A 60 0.89 16.71 5.13
N VAL A 61 0.77 15.97 4.03
CA VAL A 61 0.72 16.54 2.68
C VAL A 61 -0.57 17.33 2.49
N GLU A 62 -1.70 16.75 2.91
CA GLU A 62 -3.03 17.35 2.77
C GLU A 62 -3.39 18.29 3.94
N ARG A 63 -2.52 18.40 4.95
CA ARG A 63 -2.71 19.22 6.17
C ARG A 63 -4.02 18.88 6.91
N ILE A 64 -4.33 17.60 7.03
CA ILE A 64 -5.50 17.09 7.75
C ILE A 64 -5.16 17.01 9.24
N PHE A 65 -5.86 17.78 10.06
CA PHE A 65 -5.72 17.79 11.52
C PHE A 65 -7.06 17.67 12.25
N GLU A 66 -8.19 17.81 11.54
CA GLU A 66 -9.51 17.64 12.12
C GLU A 66 -9.77 16.14 12.41
N PRO A 67 -10.30 15.79 13.60
CA PRO A 67 -10.48 14.39 13.98
C PRO A 67 -11.29 13.56 12.97
N GLN A 68 -12.31 14.16 12.36
CA GLN A 68 -13.12 13.47 11.36
C GLN A 68 -12.29 13.11 10.11
N GLY A 69 -11.53 14.06 9.57
CA GLY A 69 -10.66 13.80 8.42
C GLY A 69 -9.60 12.73 8.72
N ILE A 70 -9.06 12.70 9.95
CA ILE A 70 -8.12 11.65 10.37
C ILE A 70 -8.79 10.28 10.39
N VAL A 71 -10.03 10.19 10.88
CA VAL A 71 -10.80 8.93 10.89
C VAL A 71 -11.09 8.46 9.48
N GLU A 72 -11.41 9.37 8.55
CA GLU A 72 -11.63 9.06 7.15
C GLU A 72 -10.37 8.49 6.49
N GLU A 73 -9.19 9.10 6.71
CA GLU A 73 -7.92 8.56 6.23
C GLU A 73 -7.60 7.19 6.85
N LEU A 74 -7.82 7.03 8.17
CA LEU A 74 -7.66 5.74 8.84
C LEU A 74 -8.56 4.66 8.24
N ALA A 75 -9.80 5.00 7.85
CA ALA A 75 -10.72 4.06 7.25
C ALA A 75 -10.25 3.56 5.87
N VAL A 76 -9.54 4.39 5.11
CA VAL A 76 -8.94 4.02 3.82
C VAL A 76 -7.76 3.07 4.00
N TYR A 77 -6.86 3.36 4.95
CA TYR A 77 -5.60 2.62 5.07
C TYR A 77 -5.64 1.42 6.02
N ASN A 78 -6.48 1.43 7.07
CA ASN A 78 -6.62 0.31 8.00
C ASN A 78 -6.94 -1.04 7.33
N PRO A 79 -7.73 -1.12 6.24
CA PRO A 79 -7.92 -2.36 5.48
C PRO A 79 -6.63 -3.03 4.99
N LEU A 80 -5.53 -2.29 4.85
CA LEU A 80 -4.21 -2.81 4.46
C LEU A 80 -3.40 -3.38 5.61
N ILE A 81 -3.88 -3.32 6.84
CA ILE A 81 -3.25 -3.99 7.98
C ILE A 81 -3.73 -5.45 8.05
N PRO A 82 -2.84 -6.46 8.02
CA PRO A 82 -3.22 -7.87 8.16
C PRO A 82 -4.06 -8.16 9.41
N ASP A 83 -5.12 -8.95 9.26
CA ASP A 83 -6.00 -9.31 10.39
C ASP A 83 -5.51 -10.54 11.17
N GLY A 84 -4.58 -11.31 10.60
CA GLY A 84 -4.04 -12.56 11.18
C GLY A 84 -4.43 -13.80 10.38
N MET A 85 -5.37 -13.68 9.44
CA MET A 85 -5.78 -14.75 8.53
C MET A 85 -5.43 -14.46 7.06
N ASN A 86 -5.02 -13.23 6.75
CA ASN A 86 -4.54 -12.84 5.41
C ASN A 86 -3.24 -12.05 5.46
N TRP A 87 -2.58 -11.97 4.31
CA TRP A 87 -1.55 -10.98 4.05
C TRP A 87 -2.16 -9.79 3.34
N LYS A 88 -1.48 -8.66 3.41
CA LYS A 88 -1.88 -7.44 2.73
C LYS A 88 -0.67 -6.91 1.98
N ALA A 89 -0.84 -6.52 0.73
CA ALA A 89 0.26 -5.98 -0.06
C ALA A 89 -0.18 -4.85 -0.97
N THR A 90 0.70 -3.86 -1.13
CA THR A 90 0.58 -2.87 -2.19
C THR A 90 1.41 -3.33 -3.38
N MET A 91 0.75 -3.56 -4.52
CA MET A 91 1.44 -3.78 -5.79
C MET A 91 1.75 -2.44 -6.44
N LEU A 92 3.01 -2.26 -6.85
CA LEU A 92 3.52 -1.08 -7.54
C LEU A 92 4.04 -1.47 -8.91
N ILE A 93 3.53 -0.81 -9.94
CA ILE A 93 3.99 -0.92 -11.32
C ILE A 93 4.75 0.35 -11.68
N GLN A 94 6.05 0.23 -11.92
CA GLN A 94 6.97 1.35 -12.07
C GLN A 94 7.72 1.28 -13.39
N PHE A 95 7.81 2.42 -14.06
CA PHE A 95 8.58 2.66 -15.27
C PHE A 95 9.17 4.06 -15.17
N ASP A 96 10.41 4.23 -15.63
CA ASP A 96 11.10 5.52 -15.57
C ASP A 96 10.50 6.52 -16.58
N ASP A 97 10.17 6.05 -17.78
CA ASP A 97 9.53 6.86 -18.82
C ASP A 97 7.99 6.86 -18.70
N VAL A 98 7.41 8.05 -18.84
CA VAL A 98 5.96 8.25 -18.65
C VAL A 98 5.13 7.65 -19.79
N GLU A 99 5.63 7.71 -21.03
CA GLU A 99 4.93 7.15 -22.19
C GLU A 99 5.04 5.63 -22.19
N GLU A 100 6.21 5.08 -21.85
CA GLU A 100 6.40 3.65 -21.64
C GLU A 100 5.43 3.13 -20.56
N ARG A 101 5.37 3.81 -19.41
CA ARG A 101 4.41 3.48 -18.35
C ARG A 101 2.99 3.45 -18.87
N ARG A 102 2.59 4.45 -19.66
CA ARG A 102 1.23 4.55 -20.19
C ARG A 102 0.88 3.37 -21.08
N ILE A 103 1.79 2.99 -21.98
CA ILE A 103 1.62 1.85 -22.88
C ILE A 103 1.57 0.55 -22.07
N ALA A 104 2.50 0.37 -21.13
CA ALA A 104 2.58 -0.82 -20.31
C ALA A 104 1.30 -1.04 -19.48
N LEU A 105 0.76 0.00 -18.84
CA LEU A 105 -0.47 -0.11 -18.04
C LEU A 105 -1.70 -0.49 -18.88
N ARG A 106 -1.73 -0.15 -20.18
CA ARG A 106 -2.79 -0.64 -21.10
C ARG A 106 -2.61 -2.11 -21.45
N ASN A 107 -1.36 -2.56 -21.56
CA ASN A 107 -1.05 -3.96 -21.89
C ASN A 107 -1.17 -4.91 -20.69
N MET A 108 -1.29 -4.37 -19.47
CA MET A 108 -1.37 -5.13 -18.22
C MET A 108 -2.74 -5.03 -17.54
N VAL A 109 -3.80 -4.76 -18.29
CA VAL A 109 -5.17 -4.77 -17.75
C VAL A 109 -5.46 -6.13 -17.10
N GLY A 110 -5.91 -6.10 -15.84
CA GLY A 110 -6.23 -7.30 -15.05
C GLY A 110 -5.02 -8.02 -14.45
N ILE A 111 -3.81 -7.44 -14.50
CA ILE A 111 -2.61 -8.04 -13.90
C ILE A 111 -2.78 -8.29 -12.39
N GLU A 112 -3.49 -7.40 -11.70
CA GLU A 112 -3.79 -7.50 -10.27
C GLU A 112 -4.55 -8.79 -9.91
N GLN A 113 -5.35 -9.32 -10.85
CA GLN A 113 -6.12 -10.56 -10.68
C GLN A 113 -5.28 -11.82 -10.96
N ARG A 114 -4.05 -11.66 -11.43
CA ARG A 114 -3.13 -12.75 -11.78
C ARG A 114 -2.03 -12.96 -10.75
N VAL A 115 -2.00 -12.15 -9.69
CA VAL A 115 -1.05 -12.30 -8.59
C VAL A 115 -1.50 -13.48 -7.71
N TRP A 116 -0.58 -14.37 -7.40
CA TRP A 116 -0.81 -15.50 -6.51
C TRP A 116 0.42 -15.79 -5.66
N VAL A 117 0.21 -16.48 -4.54
CA VAL A 117 1.27 -17.04 -3.73
C VAL A 117 1.01 -18.52 -3.49
N GLN A 118 2.08 -19.30 -3.37
CA GLN A 118 2.00 -20.71 -3.05
C GLN A 118 2.98 -21.02 -1.92
N VAL A 119 2.46 -21.60 -0.86
CA VAL A 119 3.27 -22.23 0.18
C VAL A 119 3.53 -23.66 -0.24
N ASP A 120 4.76 -24.15 -0.05
CA ASP A 120 5.13 -25.51 -0.43
C ASP A 120 4.16 -26.55 0.17
N GLY A 121 3.69 -27.47 -0.67
CA GLY A 121 2.69 -28.48 -0.30
C GLY A 121 1.23 -28.00 -0.28
N PHE A 122 0.93 -26.75 -0.65
CA PHE A 122 -0.43 -26.22 -0.74
C PHE A 122 -0.78 -25.76 -2.16
N GLU A 123 -2.08 -25.61 -2.43
CA GLU A 123 -2.58 -25.02 -3.67
C GLU A 123 -2.26 -23.51 -3.73
N PRO A 124 -2.08 -22.94 -4.94
CA PRO A 124 -1.93 -21.50 -5.11
C PRO A 124 -3.14 -20.72 -4.58
N VAL A 125 -2.86 -19.63 -3.87
CA VAL A 125 -3.86 -18.66 -3.41
C VAL A 125 -3.71 -17.40 -4.25
N TYR A 126 -4.75 -17.08 -5.01
CA TYR A 126 -4.82 -15.85 -5.80
C TYR A 126 -5.19 -14.67 -4.90
N ALA A 127 -4.57 -13.52 -5.20
CA ALA A 127 -4.90 -12.28 -4.52
C ALA A 127 -6.33 -11.84 -4.85
N VAL A 128 -6.99 -11.22 -3.87
CA VAL A 128 -8.19 -10.42 -4.09
C VAL A 128 -7.76 -8.97 -4.12
N ALA A 129 -7.93 -8.32 -5.28
CA ALA A 129 -7.46 -6.96 -5.52
C ALA A 129 -8.58 -5.93 -5.34
N ASP A 130 -8.22 -4.76 -4.81
CA ASP A 130 -8.98 -3.50 -4.92
C ASP A 130 -10.43 -3.57 -4.41
N GLU A 131 -10.66 -4.32 -3.33
CA GLU A 131 -11.97 -4.48 -2.68
C GLU A 131 -12.54 -3.16 -2.14
N ASP A 132 -11.69 -2.16 -1.93
CA ASP A 132 -12.03 -0.82 -1.43
C ASP A 132 -12.51 0.14 -2.53
N LEU A 133 -11.94 0.05 -3.73
CA LEU A 133 -12.22 0.97 -4.82
C LEU A 133 -11.80 0.37 -6.15
N GLU A 134 -12.63 0.47 -7.18
CA GLU A 134 -12.25 0.08 -8.54
C GLU A 134 -11.11 0.98 -9.06
N ARG A 135 -9.91 0.40 -9.25
CA ARG A 135 -8.70 1.14 -9.67
C ARG A 135 -8.38 1.01 -11.16
N SER A 136 -8.94 0.01 -11.83
CA SER A 136 -8.75 -0.25 -13.25
C SER A 136 -9.93 0.28 -14.05
N THR A 137 -9.69 0.71 -15.29
CA THR A 137 -10.75 0.91 -16.29
C THR A 137 -10.65 -0.17 -17.36
N GLU A 138 -11.66 -0.27 -18.23
CA GLU A 138 -11.64 -1.21 -19.36
C GLU A 138 -10.38 -1.07 -20.24
N ASP A 139 -9.85 0.15 -20.35
CA ASP A 139 -8.74 0.48 -21.23
C ASP A 139 -7.35 0.46 -20.56
N LYS A 140 -7.28 0.53 -19.23
CA LYS A 140 -6.00 0.70 -18.52
C LYS A 140 -6.06 0.24 -17.06
N THR A 141 -5.01 -0.43 -16.60
CA THR A 141 -4.81 -0.72 -15.18
C THR A 141 -4.20 0.48 -14.40
N SER A 142 -4.23 0.39 -13.07
CA SER A 142 -3.59 1.35 -12.18
C SER A 142 -2.09 1.05 -12.03
N ALA A 143 -1.30 2.06 -11.65
CA ALA A 143 0.09 1.81 -11.26
C ALA A 143 0.20 1.28 -9.82
N VAL A 144 -0.88 1.32 -9.05
CA VAL A 144 -0.96 0.92 -7.65
C VAL A 144 -2.23 0.11 -7.42
N HIS A 145 -2.08 -1.08 -6.83
CA HIS A 145 -3.20 -1.94 -6.44
C HIS A 145 -3.04 -2.41 -4.99
N PHE A 146 -4.15 -2.62 -4.32
CA PHE A 146 -4.19 -3.18 -2.97
C PHE A 146 -4.63 -4.63 -3.04
N LEU A 147 -3.82 -5.52 -2.47
CA LEU A 147 -4.00 -6.96 -2.55
C LEU A 147 -4.25 -7.54 -1.15
N ARG A 148 -5.16 -8.49 -1.07
CA ARG A 148 -5.41 -9.37 0.07
C ARG A 148 -5.16 -10.83 -0.29
#